data_AF-A0A9D2IUD8-F1
#
_entry.id   AF-A0A9D2IUD8-F1
#
_cell.length_a   1.000
_cell.length_b   1.000
_cell.length_c   1.000
_cell.angle_alpha   90.00
_cell.angle_beta   90.00
_cell.angle_gamma   90.00
#
_symmetry.space_group_name_H-M   'P 1'
#
loop_
_entity.id
_entity.type
_entity.pdbx_description
1 polymer ?
#
loop_
_entity_poly.entity_id
_entity_poly.type
_entity_poly.pdbx_seq_one_letter_code
_entity_poly.pdbx_strand_id
1 'polypeptide(L)'
;MKKVQGITAVIGMFLLIIAILITSFQAAIYGDPEYKFYEKEYEKYQVTESLQMEMEDVMDVTEKMMDYLIGKRPELSVETTVNGEKQDF
;
A
#
# COMPACT_ATOMS: atom_id res chain seq x y z
N MET A 1 -24.02 -33.67 15.89
CA MET A 1 -24.57 -32.36 15.45
C MET A 1 -23.99 -31.19 16.23
N LYS A 2 -24.17 -31.08 17.57
CA LYS A 2 -23.64 -29.95 18.37
C LYS A 2 -22.12 -29.71 18.27
N LYS A 3 -21.30 -30.78 18.26
CA LYS A 3 -19.83 -30.68 18.12
C LYS A 3 -19.39 -30.12 16.76
N VAL A 4 -20.10 -30.49 15.69
CA VAL A 4 -19.81 -30.00 14.32
C VAL A 4 -20.15 -28.52 14.23
N GLN A 5 -21.30 -28.10 14.77
CA GLN A 5 -21.70 -26.69 14.83
C GLN A 5 -20.69 -25.83 15.60
N GLY A 6 -20.16 -26.34 16.73
CA GLY A 6 -19.12 -25.64 17.49
C GLY A 6 -17.82 -25.43 16.71
N ILE A 7 -17.34 -26.46 16.00
CA ILE A 7 -16.14 -26.36 15.17
C ILE A 7 -16.35 -25.38 14.01
N THR A 8 -17.50 -25.45 13.32
CA THR A 8 -17.82 -24.52 12.24
C THR A 8 -17.87 -23.07 12.72
N ALA A 9 -18.41 -22.81 13.92
CA ALA A 9 -18.46 -21.47 14.49
C ALA A 9 -17.06 -20.91 14.80
N VAL A 10 -16.14 -21.74 15.31
CA VAL A 10 -14.75 -21.34 15.57
C VAL A 10 -14.03 -20.99 14.27
N ILE A 11 -14.15 -21.83 13.24
CA ILE A 11 -13.56 -21.56 11.93
C ILE A 11 -14.15 -20.28 11.34
N GLY A 12 -15.47 -20.09 11.44
CA GLY A 12 -16.14 -18.89 10.96
C GLY A 12 -15.63 -17.61 11.63
N MET A 13 -15.49 -17.61 12.96
CA MET A 13 -14.92 -16.45 13.68
C MET A 13 -13.46 -16.21 13.31
N PHE A 14 -12.66 -17.26 13.16
CA PHE A 14 -11.26 -17.12 12.76
C PHE A 14 -11.12 -16.49 11.36
N LEU A 15 -11.91 -16.96 10.40
CA LEU A 15 -11.96 -16.38 9.06
C LEU A 15 -12.46 -14.93 9.07
N LEU A 16 -13.45 -14.61 9.91
CA LEU A 16 -13.95 -13.24 10.06
C LEU A 16 -12.85 -12.30 10.61
N ILE A 17 -12.08 -12.75 11.60
CA ILE A 17 -10.94 -11.97 12.12
C ILE A 17 -9.91 -11.73 11.00
N ILE A 18 -9.57 -12.76 10.22
CA ILE A 18 -8.65 -12.62 9.08
C ILE A 18 -9.20 -11.65 8.04
N ALA A 19 -10.48 -11.76 7.68
CA ALA A 19 -11.12 -10.87 6.71
C ALA A 19 -11.08 -9.41 7.19
N ILE A 20 -11.40 -9.16 8.46
CA ILE A 20 -11.31 -7.83 9.07
C ILE A 20 -9.87 -7.31 9.04
N LEU A 21 -8.89 -8.16 9.37
CA LEU A 21 -7.49 -7.79 9.35
C LEU A 21 -7.05 -7.36 7.94
N ILE A 22 -7.29 -8.19 6.92
CA ILE A 22 -6.94 -7.87 5.53
C ILE A 22 -7.64 -6.59 5.07
N THR A 23 -8.93 -6.45 5.36
CA THR A 23 -9.72 -5.27 5.00
C THR A 23 -9.19 -4.01 5.70
N SER A 24 -8.73 -4.12 6.95
CA SER A 24 -8.15 -2.99 7.69
C SER A 24 -6.85 -2.50 7.07
N PHE A 25 -5.99 -3.43 6.60
CA PHE A 25 -4.79 -3.08 5.84
C PHE A 25 -5.15 -2.39 4.53
N GLN A 26 -6.12 -2.92 3.78
CA GLN A 26 -6.59 -2.27 2.55
C GLN A 26 -7.13 -0.87 2.82
N ALA A 27 -7.89 -0.67 3.89
CA ALA A 27 -8.42 0.64 4.26
C ALA A 27 -7.32 1.62 4.68
N ALA A 28 -6.30 1.16 5.41
CA ALA A 28 -5.19 2.02 5.81
C ALA A 28 -4.31 2.45 4.61
N ILE A 29 -4.09 1.52 3.67
CA ILE A 29 -3.17 1.71 2.55
C ILE A 29 -3.84 2.43 1.37
N TYR A 30 -5.08 2.07 1.03
CA TYR A 30 -5.80 2.57 -0.15
C TYR A 30 -7.02 3.43 0.19
N GLY A 31 -7.39 3.53 1.47
CA GLY A 31 -8.57 4.32 1.87
C GLY A 31 -8.35 5.82 1.83
N ASP A 32 -7.09 6.26 1.74
CA ASP A 32 -6.72 7.66 1.51
C ASP A 32 -6.51 7.89 0.01
N PRO A 33 -7.39 8.63 -0.68
CA PRO A 33 -7.27 8.87 -2.12
C PRO A 33 -6.00 9.62 -2.52
N GLU A 34 -5.43 10.41 -1.60
CA GLU A 34 -4.21 11.20 -1.83
C GLU A 34 -2.96 10.54 -1.24
N TYR A 35 -3.08 9.32 -0.68
CA TYR A 35 -1.98 8.58 -0.06
C TYR A 35 -1.18 9.36 1.00
N LYS A 36 -1.80 10.31 1.72
CA LYS A 36 -1.13 11.16 2.75
C LYS A 36 -0.56 10.36 3.91
N PHE A 37 -1.05 9.14 4.12
CA PHE A 37 -0.40 8.18 5.01
C PHE A 37 1.07 7.95 4.63
N TYR A 38 1.36 7.73 3.34
CA TYR A 38 2.72 7.50 2.84
C TYR A 38 3.57 8.75 2.92
N GLU A 39 3.03 9.91 2.54
CA GLU A 39 3.73 11.20 2.64
C GLU A 39 4.26 11.44 4.07
N LYS A 40 3.41 11.22 5.08
CA LYS A 40 3.78 11.35 6.49
C LYS A 40 4.84 10.35 6.94
N GLU A 41 4.74 9.09 6.54
CA GLU A 41 5.74 8.09 6.91
C GLU A 41 7.06 8.32 6.18
N TYR A 42 7.04 8.81 4.93
CA TYR A 42 8.24 9.22 4.19
C TYR A 42 8.92 10.43 4.82
N GLU A 43 8.16 11.42 5.27
CA GLU A 43 8.70 12.56 6.02
C GLU A 43 9.35 12.08 7.33
N LYS A 44 8.62 11.27 8.11
CA LYS A 44 9.08 10.74 9.41
C LYS A 44 10.35 9.89 9.29
N TYR A 45 10.50 9.14 8.21
CA TYR A 45 11.66 8.28 7.97
C TYR A 45 12.70 8.87 7.02
N GLN A 46 12.56 10.15 6.63
CA GLN A 46 13.51 10.87 5.77
C GLN A 46 13.83 10.10 4.47
N VAL A 47 12.81 9.52 3.83
CA VAL A 47 12.96 8.70 2.63
C VAL A 47 13.53 9.53 1.46
N THR A 48 13.10 10.78 1.34
CA THR A 48 13.59 11.73 0.33
C THR A 48 15.11 11.92 0.41
N GLU A 49 15.69 11.98 1.61
CA GLU A 49 17.14 12.10 1.80
C GLU A 49 17.89 10.84 1.35
N SER A 50 17.31 9.67 1.62
CA SER A 50 17.91 8.38 1.23
C SER A 50 17.91 8.16 -0.29
N LEU A 51 16.92 8.72 -0.97
CA LEU A 51 16.76 8.61 -2.42
C LEU A 51 17.32 9.82 -3.19
N GLN A 52 17.64 10.92 -2.48
CA GLN A 52 17.92 12.25 -3.04
C GLN A 52 16.87 12.66 -4.09
N MET A 53 15.60 12.52 -3.70
CA MET A 53 14.42 12.88 -4.50
C MET A 53 13.59 13.91 -3.75
N GLU A 54 12.86 14.75 -4.46
CA GLU A 54 11.86 15.62 -3.86
C GLU A 54 10.65 14.78 -3.38
N MET A 55 9.95 15.24 -2.34
CA MET A 55 8.78 14.52 -1.81
C MET A 55 7.69 14.31 -2.88
N GLU A 56 7.50 15.32 -3.74
CA GLU A 56 6.56 15.25 -4.86
C GLU A 56 6.89 14.10 -5.81
N ASP A 57 8.17 13.93 -6.17
CA ASP A 57 8.63 12.85 -7.05
C ASP A 57 8.45 11.46 -6.40
N VAL A 58 8.74 11.34 -5.10
CA VAL A 58 8.54 10.10 -4.35
C VAL A 58 7.06 9.73 -4.30
N MET A 59 6.19 10.71 -4.04
CA MET A 59 4.74 10.48 -3.98
C MET A 59 4.14 10.14 -5.35
N ASP A 60 4.65 10.74 -6.43
CA ASP A 60 4.24 10.42 -7.80
C ASP A 60 4.57 8.96 -8.18
N VAL A 61 5.78 8.50 -7.84
CA VAL A 61 6.16 7.08 -8.00
C VAL A 61 5.26 6.18 -7.17
N THR A 62 4.98 6.56 -5.92
CA THR A 62 4.11 5.78 -5.04
C THR A 62 2.69 5.67 -5.59
N GLU A 63 2.07 6.77 -6.04
CA GLU A 63 0.71 6.72 -6.61
C GLU A 63 0.66 5.77 -7.82
N LYS A 64 1.62 5.89 -8.74
CA LYS A 64 1.68 5.04 -9.94
C LYS A 64 1.94 3.57 -9.59
N MET A 65 2.81 3.30 -8.62
CA MET A 65 3.05 1.96 -8.10
C MET A 65 1.79 1.36 -7.47
N MET A 66 1.07 2.14 -6.66
CA MET A 66 -0.16 1.68 -6.02
C MET A 66 -1.27 1.38 -7.03
N ASP A 67 -1.42 2.22 -8.07
CA ASP A 67 -2.32 1.95 -9.20
C ASP A 67 -1.96 0.65 -9.95
N TYR A 68 -0.67 0.38 -10.15
CA TYR A 68 -0.21 -0.87 -10.76
C TYR A 68 -0.56 -2.08 -9.89
N LEU A 69 -0.31 -2.02 -8.58
CA LEU A 69 -0.58 -3.13 -7.65
C LEU A 69 -2.06 -3.53 -7.58
N ILE A 70 -2.98 -2.58 -7.80
CA ILE A 70 -4.42 -2.85 -7.87
C ILE A 70 -4.95 -3.07 -9.30
N GLY A 71 -4.04 -3.16 -10.28
CA GLY A 71 -4.38 -3.48 -11.67
C GLY A 71 -5.09 -2.36 -12.42
N LYS A 72 -5.02 -1.10 -11.95
CA LYS A 72 -5.50 0.06 -12.73
C LYS A 72 -4.56 0.40 -13.89
N ARG A 73 -3.32 -0.07 -13.83
CA ARG A 73 -2.31 0.09 -14.89
C ARG A 73 -1.73 -1.27 -15.26
N PRO A 74 -1.44 -1.51 -16.56
CA PRO A 74 -0.91 -2.79 -17.02
C PRO A 74 0.58 -2.98 -16.73
N GLU A 75 1.33 -1.86 -16.61
CA GLU A 75 2.78 -1.84 -16.44
C GLU A 75 3.14 -0.80 -15.38
N LEU A 76 4.22 -1.09 -14.65
CA LEU A 76 4.92 -0.11 -13.83
C LEU A 76 5.99 0.51 -14.73
N SER A 77 5.75 1.77 -15.11
CA SER A 77 6.74 2.62 -15.78
C SER A 77 6.53 4.03 -15.23
N VAL A 78 7.55 4.53 -14.55
CA VAL A 78 7.59 5.84 -13.93
C VAL A 78 8.93 6.48 -14.18
N GLU A 79 8.99 7.35 -15.20
CA GLU A 79 10.16 8.21 -15.39
C GLU A 79 10.20 9.28 -14.29
N THR A 80 11.23 9.22 -13.46
CA THR A 80 11.49 10.22 -12.41
C THR A 80 12.98 10.56 -12.35
N THR A 81 13.35 11.55 -11.53
CA THR A 81 14.73 11.97 -11.34
C THR A 81 15.23 11.50 -9.98
N VAL A 82 16.31 10.71 -9.97
CA VAL A 82 16.96 10.20 -8.76
C VAL A 82 18.42 10.66 -8.80
N ASN A 83 18.89 11.36 -7.78
CA ASN A 83 20.26 11.93 -7.76
C ASN A 83 20.60 12.80 -8.99
N GLY A 84 19.61 13.43 -9.63
CA GLY A 84 19.81 14.21 -10.86
C GLY A 84 19.90 13.38 -12.16
N GLU A 85 19.73 12.06 -12.09
CA GLU A 85 19.66 11.18 -13.26
C GLU A 85 18.21 10.71 -13.49
N LYS A 86 17.83 10.58 -14.77
CA LYS A 86 16.51 10.02 -15.11
C LYS A 86 16.52 8.51 -14.92
N GLN A 87 15.52 8.00 -14.22
CA GLN A 87 15.33 6.57 -13.96
C GLN A 87 13.87 6.18 -14.24
N ASP A 88 13.69 4.98 -14.77
CA ASP A 88 12.38 4.34 -14.95
C ASP A 88 12.27 3.19 -13.94
N PHE A 89 11.09 3.01 -13.35
CA PHE A 89 10.76 2.01 -12.35
C PHE A 89 9.62 1.10 -12.81
#